data_AF-A0A4Y4DQ17-F1
#
_entry.id   AF-A0A4Y4DQ17-F1
#
_cell.length_a   1.000
_cell.length_b   1.000
_cell.length_c   1.000
_cell.angle_alpha   90.00
_cell.angle_beta   90.00
_cell.angle_gamma   90.00
#
_symmetry.space_group_name_H-M   'P 1'
#
loop_
_entity.id
_entity.type
_entity.pdbx_description
1 polymer ?
#
loop_
_entity_poly.entity_id
_entity_poly.type
_entity_poly.pdbx_seq_one_letter_code
_entity_poly.pdbx_strand_id
1 'polypeptide(L)'
;MSAHQDTSASARIINAYSPDDRDWAEQFHAALILANASEEQCARELSTQLETIQASGQGAEELLGSGWLFGKQRVREIKSPEQLALDELPVDSFRTLVQGFGLLMGAMALGFGLWIAIRDGWMHQSWLYWQLACFIAGGSIALIGTGFVYLRMASRFSHAWRLLLIGLPVTAFVVAPILMVAGEDEVIPMWNFVAPLLGLVLAVGVFFLPETGNASAAKGGNAAEYRDPLQWFAQARRILRGRYGFSRREADSALADAKGDWQAAEAAGQSMGITSELGTPNEFSIQLAPTNTAAMRRRRIMVNGAFIVLFGFYLVGRVELLLTDGFSWWDTGLGILCLLLIVYYATRLLPSKLDAQVQEKQLVLQQSADAVASMQDNI
;
A
#
# COMPACT_ATOMS: atom_id res chain seq x y z
N MET A 1 -44.38 1.81 -10.78
CA MET A 1 -43.64 2.42 -11.91
C MET A 1 -42.16 2.37 -11.55
N SER A 2 -41.58 1.18 -11.56
CA SER A 2 -40.65 0.69 -12.62
C SER A 2 -39.36 1.51 -12.70
N ALA A 3 -38.54 1.42 -11.66
CA ALA A 3 -37.11 1.62 -11.81
C ALA A 3 -36.51 0.25 -12.14
N HIS A 4 -36.11 0.06 -13.40
CA HIS A 4 -35.24 -1.04 -13.79
C HIS A 4 -34.04 -1.05 -12.85
N GLN A 5 -33.91 -2.11 -12.05
CA GLN A 5 -32.61 -2.45 -11.48
C GLN A 5 -31.72 -2.78 -12.67
N ASP A 6 -30.76 -1.91 -12.97
CA ASP A 6 -29.63 -2.26 -13.81
C ASP A 6 -28.86 -3.37 -13.09
N THR A 7 -29.28 -4.62 -13.30
CA THR A 7 -28.50 -5.79 -12.91
C THR A 7 -27.16 -5.70 -13.62
N SER A 8 -26.08 -5.60 -12.85
CA SER A 8 -24.69 -5.53 -13.33
C SER A 8 -24.43 -6.58 -14.41
N ALA A 9 -23.50 -6.31 -15.33
CA ALA A 9 -23.21 -7.23 -16.42
C ALA A 9 -22.86 -8.64 -15.89
N SER A 10 -22.09 -8.70 -14.81
CA SER A 10 -21.76 -9.94 -14.09
C SER A 10 -22.98 -10.65 -13.53
N ALA A 11 -23.95 -9.94 -12.93
CA ALA A 11 -25.16 -10.56 -12.38
C ALA A 11 -26.02 -11.22 -13.47
N ARG A 12 -26.06 -10.65 -14.68
CA ARG A 12 -26.76 -11.29 -15.81
C ARG A 12 -26.07 -12.57 -16.25
N ILE A 13 -24.74 -12.60 -16.25
CA ILE A 13 -23.96 -13.78 -16.66
C ILE A 13 -24.06 -14.89 -15.60
N ILE A 14 -23.95 -14.55 -14.31
CA ILE A 14 -24.11 -15.53 -13.20
C ILE A 14 -25.48 -16.23 -13.29
N ASN A 15 -26.54 -15.48 -13.60
CA ASN A 15 -27.88 -16.07 -13.75
C ASN A 15 -28.01 -17.03 -14.95
N ALA A 16 -27.10 -16.95 -15.92
CA ALA A 16 -27.06 -17.84 -17.08
C ALA A 16 -26.35 -19.18 -16.79
N TYR A 17 -25.66 -19.31 -15.65
CA TYR A 17 -25.16 -20.60 -15.18
C TYR A 17 -26.31 -21.54 -14.80
N SER A 18 -26.04 -22.85 -14.92
CA SER A 18 -26.95 -23.89 -14.43
C SER A 18 -27.23 -23.66 -12.94
N PRO A 19 -28.41 -24.05 -12.41
CA PRO A 19 -28.72 -23.87 -10.99
C PRO A 19 -27.67 -24.47 -10.05
N ASP A 20 -27.04 -25.57 -10.46
CA ASP A 20 -26.03 -26.30 -9.68
C ASP A 20 -24.66 -25.59 -9.70
N ASP A 21 -24.35 -24.82 -10.76
CA ASP A 21 -23.08 -24.09 -10.91
C ASP A 21 -23.14 -22.61 -10.48
N ARG A 22 -24.31 -22.11 -10.07
CA ARG A 22 -24.49 -20.70 -9.71
C ARG A 22 -23.66 -20.28 -8.50
N ASP A 23 -23.62 -21.10 -7.46
CA ASP A 23 -22.81 -20.83 -6.26
C ASP A 23 -21.31 -20.77 -6.63
N TRP A 24 -20.86 -21.65 -7.52
CA TRP A 24 -19.51 -21.60 -8.07
C TRP A 24 -19.22 -20.26 -8.77
N ALA A 25 -20.14 -19.80 -9.63
CA ALA A 25 -19.98 -18.53 -10.36
C ALA A 25 -19.99 -17.30 -9.43
N GLU A 26 -20.80 -17.33 -8.36
CA GLU A 26 -20.81 -16.30 -7.33
C GLU A 26 -19.49 -16.26 -6.55
N GLN A 27 -18.97 -17.42 -6.14
CA GLN A 27 -17.68 -17.53 -5.45
C GLN A 27 -16.51 -17.07 -6.33
N PHE A 28 -16.52 -17.45 -7.61
CA PHE A 28 -15.55 -17.01 -8.60
C PHE A 28 -15.61 -15.49 -8.77
N HIS A 29 -16.80 -14.93 -9.00
CA HIS A 29 -17.00 -13.48 -9.13
C HIS A 29 -16.56 -12.71 -7.89
N ALA A 30 -16.88 -13.20 -6.69
CA ALA A 30 -16.45 -12.60 -5.43
C ALA A 30 -14.92 -12.61 -5.29
N ALA A 31 -14.26 -13.69 -5.70
CA ALA A 31 -12.80 -13.75 -5.72
C ALA A 31 -12.18 -12.71 -6.67
N LEU A 32 -12.78 -12.50 -7.86
CA LEU A 32 -12.33 -11.49 -8.81
C LEU A 32 -12.50 -10.06 -8.25
N ILE A 33 -13.66 -9.75 -7.67
CA ILE A 33 -13.95 -8.43 -7.07
C ILE A 33 -13.03 -8.13 -5.89
N LEU A 34 -12.87 -9.08 -4.98
CA LEU A 34 -12.03 -8.89 -3.78
C LEU A 34 -10.56 -8.69 -4.12
N ALA A 35 -10.16 -9.17 -5.29
CA ALA A 35 -8.86 -8.93 -5.85
C ALA A 35 -8.86 -7.75 -6.84
N ASN A 36 -9.79 -6.80 -6.79
CA ASN A 36 -9.82 -5.57 -7.58
C ASN A 36 -9.79 -5.75 -9.12
N ALA A 37 -10.38 -6.82 -9.65
CA ALA A 37 -10.64 -6.90 -11.09
C ALA A 37 -11.75 -5.92 -11.51
N SER A 38 -11.67 -5.34 -12.72
CA SER A 38 -12.72 -4.44 -13.22
C SER A 38 -14.00 -5.22 -13.55
N GLU A 39 -15.15 -4.55 -13.55
CA GLU A 39 -16.43 -5.20 -13.91
C GLU A 39 -16.38 -5.82 -15.31
N GLU A 40 -15.70 -5.18 -16.26
CA GLU A 40 -15.51 -5.69 -17.62
C GLU A 40 -14.66 -6.97 -17.65
N GLN A 41 -13.58 -7.03 -16.86
CA GLN A 41 -12.74 -8.22 -16.72
C GLN A 41 -13.52 -9.36 -16.06
N CYS A 42 -14.25 -9.05 -14.99
CA CYS A 42 -15.14 -10.00 -14.31
C CYS A 42 -16.18 -10.58 -15.27
N ALA A 43 -16.88 -9.72 -16.02
CA ALA A 43 -17.90 -10.15 -16.96
C ALA A 43 -17.30 -11.01 -18.08
N ARG A 44 -16.17 -10.61 -18.66
CA ARG A 44 -15.50 -11.36 -19.73
C ARG A 44 -15.08 -12.75 -19.26
N GLU A 45 -14.45 -12.85 -18.10
CA GLU A 45 -14.01 -14.15 -17.57
C GLU A 45 -15.20 -15.02 -17.17
N LEU A 46 -16.23 -14.46 -16.54
CA LEU A 46 -17.46 -15.19 -16.26
C LEU A 46 -18.11 -15.76 -17.52
N SER A 47 -18.10 -15.01 -18.63
CA SER A 47 -18.60 -15.52 -19.91
C SER A 47 -17.71 -16.60 -20.52
N THR A 48 -16.38 -16.43 -20.49
CA THR A 48 -15.44 -17.43 -21.02
C THR A 48 -15.56 -18.76 -20.27
N GLN A 49 -15.67 -18.71 -18.94
CA GLN A 49 -15.82 -19.94 -18.14
C GLN A 49 -17.19 -20.58 -18.37
N LEU A 50 -18.25 -19.79 -18.53
CA LEU A 50 -19.58 -20.31 -18.85
C LEU A 50 -19.57 -21.08 -20.19
N GLU A 51 -18.95 -20.50 -21.22
CA GLU A 51 -18.78 -21.16 -22.52
C GLU A 51 -17.96 -22.45 -22.40
N THR A 52 -16.90 -22.44 -21.60
CA THR A 52 -16.03 -23.61 -21.37
C THR A 52 -16.77 -24.73 -20.66
N ILE A 53 -17.53 -24.41 -19.61
CA ILE A 53 -18.35 -25.37 -18.86
C ILE A 53 -19.43 -25.97 -19.77
N GLN A 54 -20.16 -25.12 -20.51
CA GLN A 54 -21.18 -25.57 -21.45
C GLN A 54 -20.62 -26.45 -22.57
N ALA A 55 -19.43 -26.13 -23.10
CA ALA A 55 -18.78 -26.92 -24.13
C ALA A 55 -18.27 -28.28 -23.61
N SER A 56 -17.88 -28.36 -22.33
CA SER A 56 -17.39 -29.59 -21.71
C SER A 56 -18.52 -30.57 -21.31
N GLY A 57 -19.70 -30.04 -20.98
CA GLY A 57 -20.80 -30.82 -20.42
C GLY A 57 -20.57 -31.34 -18.98
N GLN A 58 -19.49 -30.91 -18.32
CA GLN A 58 -19.17 -31.24 -16.92
C GLN A 58 -19.58 -30.10 -15.99
N GLY A 59 -19.80 -30.39 -14.71
CA GLY A 59 -20.07 -29.37 -13.69
C GLY A 59 -18.85 -28.47 -13.45
N ALA A 60 -19.08 -27.22 -13.06
CA ALA A 60 -18.04 -26.21 -12.90
C ALA A 60 -16.98 -26.62 -11.87
N GLU A 61 -17.40 -27.22 -10.75
CA GLU A 61 -16.49 -27.68 -9.70
C GLU A 61 -15.67 -28.92 -10.11
N GLU A 62 -16.23 -29.80 -10.93
CA GLU A 62 -15.52 -30.98 -11.44
C GLU A 62 -14.44 -30.58 -12.47
N LEU A 63 -14.75 -29.59 -13.32
CA LEU A 63 -13.87 -29.14 -14.38
C LEU A 63 -12.77 -28.18 -13.89
N LEU A 64 -13.14 -27.23 -13.03
CA LEU A 64 -12.29 -26.09 -12.65
C LEU A 64 -11.91 -26.09 -11.16
N GLY A 65 -12.46 -27.02 -10.37
CA GLY A 65 -12.31 -27.05 -8.93
C GLY A 65 -13.11 -25.95 -8.23
N SER A 66 -12.69 -25.55 -7.02
CA SER A 66 -13.36 -24.50 -6.26
C SER A 66 -13.30 -23.14 -6.98
N GLY A 67 -14.46 -22.52 -7.20
CA GLY A 67 -14.57 -21.22 -7.88
C GLY A 67 -13.78 -20.11 -7.20
N TRP A 68 -13.68 -20.15 -5.87
CA TRP A 68 -12.85 -19.23 -5.10
C TRP A 68 -11.35 -19.38 -5.36
N LEU A 69 -10.84 -20.62 -5.34
CA LEU A 69 -9.42 -20.89 -5.58
C LEU A 69 -9.04 -20.61 -7.03
N PHE A 70 -9.90 -21.03 -7.96
CA PHE A 70 -9.75 -20.75 -9.39
C PHE A 70 -9.74 -19.24 -9.65
N GLY A 71 -10.68 -18.50 -9.06
CA GLY A 71 -10.72 -17.04 -9.14
C GLY A 71 -9.45 -16.37 -8.64
N LYS A 72 -8.93 -16.79 -7.48
CA LYS A 72 -7.67 -16.25 -6.95
C LYS A 72 -6.47 -16.47 -7.86
N GLN A 73 -6.41 -17.59 -8.57
CA GLN A 73 -5.36 -17.87 -9.55
C GLN A 73 -5.56 -17.01 -10.80
N ARG A 74 -6.78 -16.99 -11.34
CA ARG A 74 -7.11 -16.34 -12.59
C ARG A 74 -6.97 -14.81 -12.57
N VAL A 75 -7.22 -14.15 -11.44
CA VAL A 75 -7.11 -12.68 -11.33
C VAL A 75 -5.76 -12.15 -11.82
N ARG A 76 -4.67 -12.87 -11.57
CA ARG A 76 -3.34 -12.39 -11.95
C ARG A 76 -3.11 -12.41 -13.46
N GLU A 77 -3.73 -13.36 -14.14
CA GLU A 77 -3.60 -13.55 -15.59
C GLU A 77 -4.49 -12.59 -16.38
N ILE A 78 -5.52 -12.03 -15.76
CA ILE A 78 -6.49 -11.15 -16.43
C ILE A 78 -6.19 -9.67 -16.18
N LYS A 79 -5.42 -9.37 -15.14
CA LYS A 79 -5.03 -8.01 -14.78
C LYS A 79 -3.99 -7.48 -15.74
N SER A 80 -4.17 -6.23 -16.17
CA SER A 80 -3.16 -5.57 -16.97
C SER A 80 -1.86 -5.39 -16.16
N PRO A 81 -0.70 -5.28 -16.81
CA PRO A 81 0.56 -5.00 -16.13
C PRO A 81 0.50 -3.72 -15.28
N GLU A 82 -0.31 -2.73 -15.67
CA GLU A 82 -0.56 -1.51 -14.89
C GLU A 82 -1.37 -1.81 -13.61
N GLN A 83 -2.38 -2.66 -13.68
CA GLN A 83 -3.15 -3.09 -12.50
C GLN A 83 -2.29 -3.92 -11.55
N LEU A 84 -1.50 -4.86 -12.08
CA LEU A 84 -0.53 -5.62 -11.27
C LEU A 84 0.48 -4.70 -10.58
N ALA A 85 0.94 -3.65 -11.28
CA ALA A 85 1.81 -2.62 -10.73
C ALA A 85 1.15 -1.79 -9.61
N LEU A 86 -0.17 -1.57 -9.69
CA LEU A 86 -0.94 -0.86 -8.66
C LEU A 86 -1.21 -1.73 -7.44
N ASP A 87 -1.49 -3.02 -7.61
CA ASP A 87 -1.70 -3.97 -6.51
C ASP A 87 -0.49 -4.08 -5.57
N GLU A 88 0.71 -3.82 -6.08
CA GLU A 88 1.92 -3.80 -5.26
C GLU A 88 2.04 -2.57 -4.35
N LEU A 89 1.23 -1.54 -4.59
CA LEU A 89 1.14 -0.37 -3.71
C LEU A 89 0.23 -0.68 -2.52
N PRO A 90 0.55 -0.16 -1.32
CA PRO A 90 -0.26 -0.42 -0.13
C PRO A 90 -1.64 0.26 -0.15
N VAL A 91 -1.82 1.26 -1.02
CA VAL A 91 -3.06 2.01 -1.23
C VAL A 91 -3.11 2.49 -2.68
N ASP A 92 -4.30 2.68 -3.23
CA ASP A 92 -4.47 3.05 -4.65
C ASP A 92 -3.95 4.45 -4.96
N SER A 93 -4.05 5.37 -3.99
CA SER A 93 -3.60 6.75 -4.18
C SER A 93 -3.04 7.38 -2.90
N PHE A 94 -2.20 8.41 -3.06
CA PHE A 94 -1.74 9.22 -1.94
C PHE A 94 -2.91 9.92 -1.23
N ARG A 95 -3.97 10.28 -1.97
CA ARG A 95 -5.18 10.84 -1.37
C ARG A 95 -5.87 9.82 -0.46
N THR A 96 -5.99 8.58 -0.90
CA THR A 96 -6.52 7.48 -0.08
C THR A 96 -5.69 7.27 1.17
N LEU A 97 -4.36 7.41 1.08
CA LEU A 97 -3.47 7.40 2.25
C LEU A 97 -3.82 8.52 3.24
N VAL A 98 -3.93 9.76 2.74
CA VAL A 98 -4.26 10.94 3.57
C VAL A 98 -5.66 10.81 4.16
N GLN A 99 -6.63 10.29 3.40
CA GLN A 99 -7.99 9.98 3.86
C GLN A 99 -8.02 8.94 4.96
N GLY A 100 -7.36 7.80 4.76
CA GLY A 100 -7.26 6.77 5.79
C GLY A 100 -6.57 7.30 7.06
N PHE A 101 -5.52 8.11 6.90
CA PHE A 101 -4.81 8.70 8.03
C PHE A 101 -5.65 9.74 8.78
N GLY A 102 -6.31 10.65 8.04
CA GLY A 102 -7.19 11.66 8.60
C GLY A 102 -8.39 11.05 9.31
N LEU A 103 -8.98 9.99 8.74
CA LEU A 103 -10.03 9.20 9.38
C LEU A 103 -9.54 8.56 10.68
N LEU A 104 -8.37 7.91 10.66
CA LEU A 104 -7.79 7.26 11.83
C LEU A 104 -7.51 8.28 12.96
N MET A 105 -6.82 9.37 12.64
CA MET A 105 -6.51 10.44 13.59
C MET A 105 -7.79 11.09 14.12
N GLY A 106 -8.75 11.38 13.24
CA GLY A 106 -10.04 11.94 13.63
C GLY A 106 -10.84 11.02 14.54
N ALA A 107 -10.87 9.71 14.25
CA ALA A 107 -11.51 8.71 15.09
C ALA A 107 -10.82 8.56 16.46
N MET A 108 -9.49 8.63 16.51
CA MET A 108 -8.74 8.64 17.77
C MET A 108 -9.07 9.89 18.60
N ALA A 109 -9.04 11.09 17.99
CA ALA A 109 -9.41 12.33 18.67
C ALA A 109 -10.87 12.32 19.14
N LEU A 110 -11.78 11.74 18.36
CA LEU A 110 -13.18 11.54 18.74
C LEU A 110 -13.31 10.61 19.94
N GLY A 111 -12.66 9.44 19.90
CA GLY A 111 -12.72 8.45 20.97
C GLY A 111 -12.11 8.95 22.28
N PHE A 112 -10.89 9.50 22.24
CA PHE A 112 -10.25 10.11 23.41
C PHE A 112 -11.03 11.35 23.89
N GLY A 113 -11.55 12.14 22.94
CA GLY A 113 -12.50 13.23 23.13
C GLY A 113 -13.67 12.87 24.02
N LEU A 114 -14.43 11.88 23.58
CA LEU A 114 -15.60 11.37 24.26
C LEU A 114 -15.24 10.79 25.63
N TRP A 115 -14.15 10.02 25.71
CA TRP A 115 -13.69 9.44 26.97
C TRP A 115 -13.43 10.52 28.04
N ILE A 116 -12.65 11.55 27.72
CA ILE A 116 -12.32 12.65 28.65
C ILE A 116 -13.59 13.44 29.00
N ALA A 117 -14.44 13.74 28.01
CA ALA A 117 -15.69 14.47 28.26
C ALA A 117 -16.68 13.71 29.15
N ILE A 118 -16.72 12.37 29.05
CA ILE A 118 -17.55 11.52 29.93
C ILE A 118 -16.94 11.43 31.32
N ARG A 119 -15.62 11.25 31.42
CA ARG A 119 -14.91 11.07 32.71
C ARG A 119 -14.90 12.34 33.54
N ASP A 120 -14.54 13.46 32.92
CA ASP A 120 -14.25 14.73 33.62
C ASP A 120 -15.37 15.76 33.43
N GLY A 121 -16.34 15.48 32.55
CA GLY A 121 -17.45 16.37 32.21
C GLY A 121 -17.16 17.24 30.98
N TRP A 122 -18.22 17.53 30.22
CA TRP A 122 -18.16 18.18 28.90
C TRP A 122 -17.66 19.63 28.92
N MET A 123 -17.95 20.37 30.01
CA MET A 123 -17.62 21.80 30.17
C MET A 123 -16.33 22.03 30.96
N HIS A 124 -15.67 20.96 31.42
CA HIS A 124 -14.38 21.06 32.08
C HIS A 124 -13.24 21.28 31.07
N GLN A 125 -12.12 21.79 31.58
CA GLN A 125 -10.87 21.95 30.84
C GLN A 125 -9.89 20.93 31.42
N SER A 126 -9.68 19.83 30.71
CA SER A 126 -8.90 18.68 31.19
C SER A 126 -7.80 18.26 30.21
N TRP A 127 -7.73 18.92 29.05
CA TRP A 127 -6.74 18.64 28.01
C TRP A 127 -5.40 19.23 28.36
N LEU A 128 -4.34 18.45 28.24
CA LEU A 128 -2.97 18.89 28.52
C LEU A 128 -2.21 19.19 27.22
N TYR A 129 -1.36 20.21 27.24
CA TYR A 129 -0.57 20.59 26.07
C TYR A 129 0.36 19.47 25.59
N TRP A 130 0.92 18.66 26.49
CA TRP A 130 1.75 17.51 26.10
C TRP A 130 0.96 16.46 25.31
N GLN A 131 -0.33 16.27 25.62
CA GLN A 131 -1.20 15.33 24.89
C GLN A 131 -1.41 15.80 23.45
N LEU A 132 -1.63 17.10 23.26
CA LEU A 132 -1.71 17.73 21.95
C LEU A 132 -0.39 17.61 21.18
N ALA A 133 0.74 17.87 21.85
CA ALA A 133 2.06 17.72 21.26
C ALA A 133 2.33 16.27 20.81
N CYS A 134 2.02 15.28 21.64
CA CYS A 134 2.14 13.86 21.28
C CYS A 134 1.22 13.47 20.12
N PHE A 135 -0.01 13.99 20.09
CA PHE A 135 -0.96 13.72 19.02
C PHE A 135 -0.48 14.29 17.68
N ILE A 136 0.01 15.53 17.66
CA ILE A 136 0.59 16.16 16.47
C ILE A 136 1.87 15.44 16.05
N ALA A 137 2.80 15.20 16.98
CA ALA A 137 4.07 14.54 16.68
C ALA A 137 3.86 13.13 16.15
N GLY A 138 3.11 12.30 16.88
CA GLY A 138 2.83 10.91 16.50
C GLY A 138 2.06 10.84 15.18
N GLY A 139 1.04 11.69 15.02
CA GLY A 139 0.27 11.83 13.81
C GLY A 139 1.13 12.18 12.60
N SER A 140 1.86 13.30 12.68
CA SER A 140 2.68 13.76 11.57
C SER A 140 3.82 12.80 11.24
N ILE A 141 4.50 12.21 12.22
CA ILE A 141 5.57 11.22 11.98
C ILE A 141 5.01 9.99 11.27
N ALA A 142 3.84 9.49 11.68
CA ALA A 142 3.22 8.34 11.03
C ALA A 142 2.78 8.67 9.60
N LEU A 143 2.19 9.83 9.35
CA LEU A 143 1.82 10.28 7.99
C LEU A 143 3.04 10.48 7.10
N ILE A 144 4.09 11.14 7.60
CA ILE A 144 5.33 11.38 6.86
C ILE A 144 6.01 10.05 6.55
N GLY A 145 6.11 9.14 7.52
CA GLY A 145 6.74 7.83 7.36
C GLY A 145 6.02 6.96 6.34
N THR A 146 4.70 6.80 6.50
CA THR A 146 3.86 6.02 5.57
C THR A 146 3.81 6.65 4.18
N GLY A 147 3.69 7.97 4.10
CA GLY A 147 3.72 8.75 2.86
C GLY A 147 5.07 8.65 2.14
N PHE A 148 6.18 8.67 2.88
CA PHE A 148 7.53 8.49 2.33
C PHE A 148 7.68 7.12 1.68
N VAL A 149 7.25 6.06 2.36
CA VAL A 149 7.29 4.69 1.83
C VAL A 149 6.39 4.59 0.60
N TYR A 150 5.16 5.07 0.67
CA TYR A 150 4.22 5.07 -0.45
C TYR A 150 4.79 5.78 -1.68
N LEU A 151 5.24 7.04 -1.53
CA LEU A 151 5.76 7.83 -2.65
C LEU A 151 7.01 7.20 -3.25
N ARG A 152 7.83 6.53 -2.44
CA ARG A 152 8.99 5.77 -2.92
C ARG A 152 8.57 4.54 -3.72
N MET A 153 7.58 3.77 -3.25
CA MET A 153 7.03 2.62 -3.97
C MET A 153 6.33 3.02 -5.26
N ALA A 154 5.70 4.20 -5.28
CA ALA A 154 5.14 4.83 -6.46
C ALA A 154 6.21 5.50 -7.36
N SER A 155 7.51 5.26 -7.13
CA SER A 155 8.64 5.79 -7.90
C SER A 155 8.81 7.34 -7.91
N ARG A 156 8.10 8.05 -7.02
CA ARG A 156 8.13 9.52 -6.87
C ARG A 156 9.17 9.98 -5.83
N PHE A 157 10.44 9.63 -6.05
CA PHE A 157 11.54 9.87 -5.08
C PHE A 157 11.69 11.34 -4.65
N SER A 158 11.57 12.29 -5.57
CA SER A 158 11.70 13.71 -5.22
C SER A 158 10.61 14.16 -4.24
N HIS A 159 9.36 13.73 -4.46
CA HIS A 159 8.24 14.02 -3.57
C HIS A 159 8.40 13.34 -2.22
N ALA A 160 8.88 12.08 -2.20
CA ALA A 160 9.18 11.38 -0.95
C ALA A 160 10.20 12.16 -0.09
N TRP A 161 11.31 12.58 -0.69
CA TRP A 161 12.32 13.36 0.03
C TRP A 161 11.82 14.74 0.45
N ARG A 162 11.03 15.43 -0.38
CA ARG A 162 10.39 16.70 0.01
C ARG A 162 9.48 16.52 1.22
N LEU A 163 8.66 15.47 1.24
CA LEU A 163 7.79 15.15 2.37
C LEU A 163 8.59 14.97 3.66
N LEU A 164 9.71 14.24 3.60
CA LEU A 164 10.56 14.01 4.76
C LEU A 164 11.29 15.30 5.22
N LEU A 165 11.95 15.99 4.29
CA LEU A 165 12.79 17.15 4.56
C LEU A 165 11.99 18.39 4.99
N ILE A 166 10.75 18.52 4.54
CA ILE A 166 9.88 19.63 4.94
C ILE A 166 8.98 19.22 6.10
N GLY A 167 8.39 18.02 6.03
CA GLY A 167 7.42 17.56 7.02
C GLY A 167 8.01 17.40 8.43
N LEU A 168 9.22 16.85 8.56
CA LEU A 168 9.84 16.67 9.88
C LEU A 168 10.17 18.01 10.56
N PRO A 169 10.86 18.97 9.91
CA PRO A 169 11.10 20.28 10.51
C PRO A 169 9.81 21.05 10.82
N VAL A 170 8.80 20.99 9.95
CA VAL A 170 7.50 21.64 10.23
C VAL A 170 6.84 21.03 11.46
N THR A 171 6.85 19.71 11.57
CA THR A 171 6.33 19.01 12.77
C THR A 171 7.08 19.45 14.03
N ALA A 172 8.41 19.48 13.98
CA ALA A 172 9.24 19.93 15.09
C ALA A 172 8.98 21.40 15.44
N PHE A 173 8.80 22.28 14.45
CA PHE A 173 8.51 23.70 14.65
C PHE A 173 7.15 23.95 15.28
N VAL A 174 6.18 23.04 15.10
CA VAL A 174 4.87 23.11 15.78
C VAL A 174 4.95 22.51 17.19
N VAL A 175 5.59 21.35 17.32
CA VAL A 175 5.62 20.57 18.57
C VAL A 175 6.56 21.20 19.62
N ALA A 176 7.73 21.68 19.22
CA ALA A 176 8.72 22.20 20.16
C ALA A 176 8.22 23.43 20.94
N PRO A 177 7.58 24.45 20.32
CA PRO A 177 7.02 25.57 21.09
C PRO A 177 5.94 25.15 22.07
N ILE A 178 5.09 24.17 21.70
CA ILE A 178 4.07 23.63 22.61
C ILE A 178 4.74 23.05 23.86
N LEU A 179 5.78 22.23 23.68
CA LEU A 179 6.50 21.60 24.81
C LEU A 179 7.41 22.56 25.58
N MET A 180 7.92 23.63 24.95
CA MET A 180 8.81 24.60 25.61
C MET A 180 8.04 25.64 26.42
N VAL A 181 6.82 25.99 25.99
CA VAL A 181 6.00 27.01 26.65
C VAL A 181 5.07 26.39 27.66
N ALA A 182 4.53 25.20 27.39
CA ALA A 182 3.60 24.55 28.29
C ALA A 182 4.33 23.68 29.33
N GLY A 183 4.06 23.91 30.61
CA GLY A 183 4.45 22.97 31.65
C GLY A 183 3.78 21.59 31.48
N GLU A 184 4.34 20.53 32.08
CA GLU A 184 3.80 19.15 31.96
C GLU A 184 2.34 19.04 32.42
N ASP A 185 1.91 19.88 33.37
CA ASP A 185 0.55 19.91 33.91
C ASP A 185 -0.31 21.06 33.36
N GLU A 186 0.18 21.78 32.34
CA GLU A 186 -0.53 22.95 31.85
C GLU A 186 -1.73 22.56 30.99
N VAL A 187 -2.90 23.06 31.41
CA VAL A 187 -4.19 22.76 30.81
C VAL A 187 -4.45 23.72 29.66
N ILE A 188 -4.86 23.18 28.52
CA ILE A 188 -5.34 23.95 27.38
C ILE A 188 -6.68 24.58 27.79
N PRO A 189 -6.88 25.90 27.62
CA PRO A 189 -8.14 26.58 27.96
C PRO A 189 -9.23 26.27 26.93
N MET A 190 -9.58 25.00 26.80
CA MET A 190 -10.50 24.44 25.83
C MET A 190 -11.44 23.46 26.52
N TRP A 191 -12.74 23.63 26.30
CA TRP A 191 -13.74 22.72 26.84
C TRP A 191 -13.62 21.32 26.22
N ASN A 192 -13.84 20.30 27.05
CA ASN A 192 -13.64 18.90 26.66
C ASN A 192 -14.47 18.47 25.44
N PHE A 193 -15.64 19.09 25.17
CA PHE A 193 -16.45 18.79 23.98
C PHE A 193 -15.83 19.27 22.64
N VAL A 194 -14.85 20.17 22.68
CA VAL A 194 -14.22 20.71 21.46
C VAL A 194 -13.35 19.66 20.79
N ALA A 195 -12.63 18.84 21.56
CA ALA A 195 -11.78 17.77 21.02
C ALA A 195 -12.54 16.73 20.16
N PRO A 196 -13.68 16.15 20.61
CA PRO A 196 -14.45 15.25 19.76
C PRO A 196 -15.06 15.95 18.55
N LEU A 197 -15.43 17.22 18.65
CA LEU A 197 -15.89 18.00 17.49
C LEU A 197 -14.77 18.18 16.44
N LEU A 198 -13.57 18.55 16.88
CA LEU A 198 -12.40 18.65 16.00
C LEU A 198 -12.03 17.28 15.40
N GLY A 199 -12.12 16.21 16.19
CA GLY A 199 -11.92 14.84 15.72
C GLY A 199 -12.91 14.45 14.61
N LEU A 200 -14.19 14.81 14.78
CA LEU A 200 -15.22 14.59 13.76
C LEU A 200 -14.97 15.42 12.50
N VAL A 201 -14.61 16.71 12.66
CA VAL A 201 -14.25 17.58 11.53
C VAL A 201 -13.04 17.03 10.78
N LEU A 202 -12.04 16.48 11.47
CA LEU A 202 -10.90 15.84 10.83
C LEU A 202 -11.31 14.54 10.13
N ALA A 203 -12.09 13.68 10.77
CA ALA A 203 -12.52 12.40 10.21
C ALA A 203 -13.34 12.58 8.93
N VAL A 204 -14.26 13.55 8.91
CA VAL A 204 -15.17 13.80 7.78
C VAL A 204 -14.56 14.78 6.78
N GLY A 205 -13.89 15.83 7.27
CA GLY A 205 -13.32 16.92 6.47
C GLY A 205 -12.30 16.45 5.44
N VAL A 206 -11.60 15.36 5.72
CA VAL A 206 -10.57 14.82 4.82
C VAL A 206 -11.18 14.25 3.52
N PHE A 207 -12.46 13.89 3.51
CA PHE A 207 -13.19 13.51 2.29
C PHE A 207 -13.50 14.72 1.40
N PHE A 208 -13.55 15.92 1.96
CA PHE A 208 -13.76 17.18 1.23
C PHE A 208 -12.47 17.81 0.71
N LEU A 209 -11.30 17.20 0.96
CA LEU A 209 -10.05 17.69 0.39
C LEU A 209 -10.13 17.65 -1.14
N PRO A 210 -9.76 18.78 -1.81
CA PRO A 210 -9.78 18.86 -3.26
C PRO A 210 -8.84 17.82 -3.85
N GLU A 211 -9.21 17.27 -5.01
CA GLU A 211 -8.35 16.40 -5.80
C GLU A 211 -7.17 17.18 -6.34
N THR A 212 -6.13 17.35 -5.53
CA THR A 212 -4.86 17.90 -5.96
C THR A 212 -4.12 16.81 -6.74
N GLY A 213 -4.42 16.68 -8.03
CA GLY A 213 -3.58 15.90 -8.94
C GLY A 213 -4.25 15.06 -10.03
N ASN A 214 -5.53 15.24 -10.33
CA ASN A 214 -6.14 14.61 -11.52
C ASN A 214 -5.81 15.33 -12.84
N ALA A 215 -4.61 15.91 -12.96
CA ALA A 215 -4.16 16.60 -14.17
C ALA A 215 -2.98 15.94 -14.90
N SER A 216 -2.41 14.82 -14.42
CA SER A 216 -1.45 13.99 -15.19
C SER A 216 -1.19 12.60 -14.59
N ALA A 217 -2.17 11.99 -13.93
CA ALA A 217 -2.28 10.54 -14.02
C ALA A 217 -3.14 10.30 -15.26
N ALA A 218 -2.50 10.33 -16.43
CA ALA A 218 -3.16 9.99 -17.68
C ALA A 218 -3.92 8.68 -17.47
N LYS A 219 -5.22 8.70 -17.78
CA LYS A 219 -5.94 7.50 -18.15
C LYS A 219 -5.11 6.83 -19.25
N GLY A 220 -4.53 5.67 -18.93
CA GLY A 220 -3.63 4.92 -19.80
C GLY A 220 -2.21 5.49 -19.80
N GLY A 221 -1.23 4.63 -19.53
CA GLY A 221 0.12 4.83 -20.05
C GLY A 221 0.03 4.98 -21.56
N ASN A 222 -0.09 6.21 -22.04
CA ASN A 222 0.14 6.47 -23.44
C ASN A 222 1.61 6.09 -23.67
N ALA A 223 1.85 5.10 -24.53
CA ALA A 223 3.18 4.81 -25.09
C ALA A 223 3.88 6.09 -25.63
N ALA A 224 3.11 7.17 -25.87
CA ALA A 224 3.61 8.50 -26.19
C ALA A 224 4.41 9.21 -25.06
N GLU A 225 4.19 8.90 -23.77
CA GLU A 225 4.91 9.52 -22.64
C GLU A 225 6.37 9.05 -22.55
N TYR A 226 6.68 7.85 -23.07
CA TYR A 226 8.01 7.25 -23.01
C TYR A 226 8.74 7.23 -24.37
N ARG A 227 8.49 8.22 -25.24
CA ARG A 227 9.24 8.36 -26.50
C ARG A 227 10.74 8.60 -26.31
N ASP A 228 11.16 9.10 -25.15
CA ASP A 228 12.57 9.28 -24.80
C ASP A 228 13.11 8.03 -24.06
N PRO A 229 14.02 7.25 -24.68
CA PRO A 229 14.58 6.03 -24.09
C PRO A 229 15.29 6.27 -22.75
N LEU A 230 15.94 7.42 -22.58
CA LEU A 230 16.64 7.73 -21.32
C LEU A 230 15.65 7.93 -20.17
N GLN A 231 14.48 8.49 -20.45
CA GLN A 231 13.41 8.63 -19.46
C GLN A 231 12.78 7.29 -19.12
N TRP A 232 12.62 6.40 -20.10
CA TRP A 232 12.16 5.03 -19.89
C TRP A 232 13.10 4.28 -18.92
N PHE A 233 14.42 4.26 -19.19
CA PHE A 233 15.40 3.58 -18.32
C PHE A 233 15.48 4.22 -16.92
N ALA A 234 15.38 5.56 -16.84
CA ALA A 234 15.34 6.25 -15.56
C ALA A 234 14.09 5.87 -14.75
N GLN A 235 12.95 5.69 -15.41
CA GLN A 235 11.70 5.29 -14.76
C GLN A 235 11.73 3.83 -14.31
N ALA A 236 12.16 2.89 -15.16
CA ALA A 236 12.37 1.48 -14.79
C ALA A 236 13.31 1.34 -13.59
N ARG A 237 14.43 2.08 -13.60
CA ARG A 237 15.37 2.14 -12.46
C ARG A 237 14.71 2.63 -11.18
N ARG A 238 13.83 3.64 -11.24
CA ARG A 238 13.11 4.15 -10.07
C ARG A 238 12.12 3.10 -9.55
N ILE A 239 11.40 2.41 -10.42
CA ILE A 239 10.46 1.34 -10.04
C ILE A 239 11.20 0.21 -9.34
N LEU A 240 12.29 -0.32 -9.94
CA LEU A 240 13.14 -1.36 -9.34
C LEU A 240 13.64 -0.99 -7.94
N ARG A 241 14.12 0.25 -7.77
CA ARG A 241 14.63 0.71 -6.46
C ARG A 241 13.55 1.04 -5.45
N GLY A 242 12.40 1.49 -5.92
CA GLY A 242 11.31 1.99 -5.10
C GLY A 242 10.43 0.87 -4.59
N ARG A 243 9.83 0.12 -5.51
CA ARG A 243 8.83 -0.91 -5.26
C ARG A 243 9.47 -2.25 -4.90
N TYR A 244 10.43 -2.68 -5.71
CA TYR A 244 11.12 -3.96 -5.56
C TYR A 244 12.35 -3.90 -4.64
N GLY A 245 12.80 -2.69 -4.29
CA GLY A 245 13.83 -2.48 -3.28
C GLY A 245 15.25 -2.77 -3.75
N PHE A 246 15.51 -2.79 -5.06
CA PHE A 246 16.85 -2.96 -5.62
C PHE A 246 17.79 -1.85 -5.14
N SER A 247 19.07 -2.18 -4.97
CA SER A 247 20.10 -1.17 -4.73
C SER A 247 20.37 -0.38 -6.02
N ARG A 248 21.07 0.75 -5.90
CA ARG A 248 21.44 1.56 -7.08
C ARG A 248 22.24 0.74 -8.10
N ARG A 249 23.18 -0.08 -7.60
CA ARG A 249 24.06 -0.93 -8.40
C ARG A 249 23.31 -2.11 -9.01
N GLU A 250 22.47 -2.77 -8.21
CA GLU A 250 21.63 -3.89 -8.67
C GLU A 250 20.66 -3.48 -9.78
N ALA A 251 20.03 -2.30 -9.64
CA ALA A 251 19.14 -1.80 -10.68
C ALA A 251 19.91 -1.39 -11.95
N ASP A 252 21.11 -0.82 -11.80
CA ASP A 252 21.95 -0.46 -12.95
C ASP A 252 22.47 -1.69 -13.68
N SER A 253 22.90 -2.73 -12.94
CA SER A 253 23.36 -3.99 -13.55
C SER A 253 22.23 -4.72 -14.25
N ALA A 254 21.05 -4.78 -13.65
CA ALA A 254 19.91 -5.48 -14.24
C ALA A 254 19.35 -4.77 -15.49
N LEU A 255 19.58 -3.45 -15.62
CA LEU A 255 19.22 -2.67 -16.82
C LEU A 255 20.38 -2.58 -17.84
N ALA A 256 21.58 -3.06 -17.52
CA ALA A 256 22.77 -2.83 -18.34
C ALA A 256 22.67 -3.55 -19.69
N ASP A 257 22.22 -4.80 -19.67
CA ASP A 257 22.10 -5.65 -20.87
C ASP A 257 21.07 -5.06 -21.83
N ALA A 258 19.84 -4.82 -21.37
CA ALA A 258 18.78 -4.20 -22.17
C ALA A 258 19.16 -2.80 -22.71
N LYS A 259 19.92 -2.03 -21.93
CA LYS A 259 20.44 -0.74 -22.39
C LYS A 259 21.53 -0.90 -23.44
N GLY A 260 22.41 -1.90 -23.29
CA GLY A 260 23.46 -2.22 -24.24
C GLY A 260 22.90 -2.67 -25.59
N ASP A 261 21.91 -3.55 -25.56
CA ASP A 261 21.23 -4.06 -26.76
C ASP A 261 20.53 -2.92 -27.52
N TRP A 262 19.81 -2.06 -26.79
CA TRP A 262 19.19 -0.86 -27.38
C TRP A 262 20.24 0.09 -28.00
N GLN A 263 21.35 0.38 -27.31
CA GLN A 263 22.42 1.23 -27.83
C GLN A 263 23.10 0.63 -29.07
N ALA A 264 23.26 -0.69 -29.10
CA ALA A 264 23.84 -1.40 -30.25
C ALA A 264 22.90 -1.35 -31.46
N ALA A 265 21.59 -1.52 -31.25
CA ALA A 265 20.58 -1.39 -32.30
C ALA A 265 20.49 0.04 -32.87
N GLU A 266 20.53 1.05 -32.01
CA GLU A 266 20.56 2.46 -32.42
C GLU A 266 21.83 2.76 -33.25
N ALA A 267 23.00 2.29 -32.81
CA ALA A 267 24.25 2.44 -33.55
C ALA A 267 24.25 1.73 -34.91
N ALA A 268 23.50 0.64 -35.04
CA ALA A 268 23.27 -0.07 -36.30
C ALA A 268 22.24 0.63 -37.22
N GLY A 269 21.68 1.77 -36.82
CA GLY A 269 20.69 2.53 -37.59
C GLY A 269 19.29 1.91 -37.58
N GLN A 270 19.03 0.95 -36.68
CA GLN A 270 17.71 0.38 -36.50
C GLN A 270 16.90 1.32 -35.60
N SER A 271 15.85 1.95 -36.16
CA SER A 271 14.91 2.74 -35.36
C SER A 271 13.99 1.79 -34.61
N MET A 272 14.46 1.28 -33.47
CA MET A 272 13.65 0.44 -32.59
C MET A 272 12.93 1.31 -31.56
N GLY A 273 11.59 1.20 -31.53
CA GLY A 273 10.79 1.81 -30.48
C GLY A 273 11.05 1.08 -29.17
N ILE A 274 11.57 1.77 -28.15
CA ILE A 274 11.89 1.14 -26.86
C ILE A 274 10.68 0.43 -26.23
N THR A 275 9.48 0.98 -26.42
CA THR A 275 8.23 0.40 -25.91
C THR A 275 7.74 -0.80 -26.70
N SER A 276 8.10 -0.94 -27.98
CA SER A 276 7.72 -2.10 -28.80
C SER A 276 8.60 -3.31 -28.52
N GLU A 277 9.85 -3.10 -28.09
CA GLU A 277 10.79 -4.18 -27.81
C GLU A 277 10.81 -4.58 -26.32
N LEU A 278 10.82 -3.60 -25.41
CA LEU A 278 10.95 -3.83 -23.97
C LEU A 278 9.64 -3.63 -23.20
N GLY A 279 8.55 -3.26 -23.90
CA GLY A 279 7.27 -2.95 -23.27
C GLY A 279 7.29 -1.66 -22.43
N THR A 280 6.32 -1.54 -21.53
CA THR A 280 6.28 -0.41 -20.59
C THR A 280 7.33 -0.58 -19.47
N PRO A 281 7.80 0.51 -18.83
CA PRO A 281 8.73 0.40 -17.70
C PRO A 281 8.19 -0.45 -16.54
N ASN A 282 6.86 -0.53 -16.39
CA ASN A 282 6.20 -1.36 -15.40
C ASN A 282 6.30 -2.85 -15.75
N GLU A 283 5.97 -3.22 -16.99
CA GLU A 283 6.08 -4.60 -17.49
C GLU A 283 7.49 -5.14 -17.33
N PHE A 284 8.47 -4.40 -17.85
CA PHE A 284 9.88 -4.79 -17.75
C PHE A 284 10.32 -4.96 -16.29
N SER A 285 9.92 -4.04 -15.41
CA SER A 285 10.28 -4.11 -13.99
C SER A 285 9.60 -5.27 -13.26
N ILE A 286 8.37 -5.65 -13.63
CA ILE A 286 7.66 -6.82 -13.09
C ILE A 286 8.41 -8.10 -13.49
N GLN A 287 8.81 -8.22 -14.75
CA GLN A 287 9.57 -9.38 -15.24
C GLN A 287 10.94 -9.54 -14.56
N LEU A 288 11.61 -8.42 -14.27
CA LEU A 288 12.94 -8.42 -13.65
C LEU A 288 12.90 -8.63 -12.13
N ALA A 289 11.80 -8.28 -11.46
CA ALA A 289 11.66 -8.32 -10.00
C ALA A 289 11.96 -9.67 -9.32
N PRO A 290 11.57 -10.85 -9.88
CA PRO A 290 11.75 -12.14 -9.22
C PRO A 290 13.23 -12.56 -9.14
N THR A 291 14.08 -12.01 -10.00
CA THR A 291 15.49 -12.40 -10.12
C THR A 291 16.36 -12.03 -8.91
N ASN A 292 15.90 -11.07 -8.08
CA ASN A 292 16.69 -10.52 -6.98
C ASN A 292 16.06 -10.78 -5.61
N THR A 293 16.24 -12.00 -5.10
CA THR A 293 15.80 -12.41 -3.76
C THR A 293 16.50 -11.63 -2.63
N ALA A 294 17.73 -11.16 -2.87
CA ALA A 294 18.49 -10.37 -1.90
C ALA A 294 17.81 -9.01 -1.61
N ALA A 295 17.23 -8.35 -2.62
CA ALA A 295 16.45 -7.13 -2.45
C ALA A 295 15.20 -7.36 -1.58
N MET A 296 14.50 -8.49 -1.78
CA MET A 296 13.32 -8.87 -1.00
C MET A 296 13.69 -9.11 0.48
N ARG A 297 14.75 -9.89 0.72
CA ARG A 297 15.30 -10.15 2.05
C ARG A 297 15.70 -8.85 2.75
N ARG A 298 16.45 -7.97 2.09
CA ARG A 298 16.89 -6.68 2.63
C ARG A 298 15.70 -5.79 3.04
N ARG A 299 14.68 -5.68 2.18
CA ARG A 299 13.48 -4.90 2.49
C ARG A 299 12.76 -5.44 3.73
N ARG A 300 12.65 -6.76 3.86
CA ARG A 300 12.01 -7.40 5.01
C ARG A 300 12.78 -7.15 6.31
N ILE A 301 14.11 -7.27 6.26
CA ILE A 301 14.99 -6.97 7.39
C ILE A 301 14.85 -5.50 7.80
N MET A 302 14.86 -4.58 6.84
CA MET A 302 14.75 -3.15 7.12
C MET A 302 13.41 -2.79 7.79
N VAL A 303 12.29 -3.34 7.31
CA VAL A 303 10.97 -3.07 7.90
C VAL A 303 10.87 -3.63 9.32
N ASN A 304 11.22 -4.90 9.53
CA ASN A 304 11.16 -5.51 10.85
C ASN A 304 12.17 -4.86 11.81
N GLY A 305 13.37 -4.53 11.32
CA GLY A 305 14.40 -3.82 12.07
C GLY A 305 13.99 -2.42 12.49
N ALA A 306 13.30 -1.67 11.62
CA ALA A 306 12.76 -0.36 11.97
C ALA A 306 11.75 -0.43 13.12
N PHE A 307 10.86 -1.43 13.11
CA PHE A 307 9.93 -1.64 14.22
C PHE A 307 10.65 -2.05 15.52
N ILE A 308 11.66 -2.93 15.44
CA ILE A 308 12.45 -3.29 16.61
C ILE A 308 13.15 -2.07 17.21
N VAL A 309 13.77 -1.23 16.37
CA VAL A 309 14.43 0.00 16.81
C VAL A 309 13.42 0.97 17.42
N LEU A 310 12.24 1.13 16.81
CA LEU A 310 11.17 2.01 17.32
C LEU A 310 10.73 1.60 18.73
N PHE A 311 10.36 0.33 18.92
CA PHE A 311 9.89 -0.17 20.22
C PHE A 311 11.03 -0.26 21.24
N GLY A 312 12.24 -0.58 20.79
CA GLY A 312 13.44 -0.59 21.64
C GLY A 312 13.79 0.80 22.14
N PHE A 313 13.75 1.81 21.27
CA PHE A 313 13.96 3.20 21.64
C PHE A 313 12.90 3.69 22.63
N TYR A 314 11.63 3.34 22.41
CA TYR A 314 10.56 3.62 23.37
C TYR A 314 10.85 3.01 24.74
N LEU A 315 11.25 1.74 24.82
CA LEU A 315 11.59 1.08 26.08
C LEU A 315 12.77 1.74 26.80
N VAL A 316 13.83 2.10 26.07
CA VAL A 316 14.99 2.80 26.65
C VAL A 316 14.57 4.13 27.30
N GLY A 317 13.72 4.91 26.61
CA GLY A 317 13.19 6.16 27.14
C GLY A 317 12.30 5.99 28.38
N ARG A 318 11.82 4.78 28.67
CA ARG A 318 11.01 4.47 29.87
C ARG A 318 11.82 4.00 31.07
N VAL A 319 13.09 3.64 30.88
CA VAL A 319 13.95 3.15 31.98
C VAL A 319 14.13 4.21 33.06
N GLU A 320 14.33 5.47 32.69
CA GLU A 320 14.51 6.57 33.63
C GLU A 320 13.23 6.82 34.46
N LEU A 321 12.07 6.92 33.81
CA LEU A 321 10.77 7.05 34.48
C LEU A 321 10.48 5.93 35.49
N LEU A 322 10.82 4.69 35.15
CA LEU A 322 10.65 3.54 36.06
C LEU A 322 11.59 3.60 37.29
N LEU A 323 12.73 4.27 37.15
CA LEU A 323 13.71 4.43 38.23
C LEU A 323 13.41 5.63 39.12
N THR A 324 12.84 6.71 38.57
CA THR A 324 12.60 7.97 39.30
C THR A 324 11.21 8.08 39.91
N ASP A 325 10.16 7.72 39.16
CA ASP A 325 8.77 8.06 39.51
C ASP A 325 8.02 6.88 40.14
N GLY A 326 8.70 5.73 40.29
CA GLY A 326 8.17 4.52 40.91
C GLY A 326 7.36 3.64 39.96
N PHE A 327 6.66 2.66 40.53
CA PHE A 327 5.99 1.61 39.76
C PHE A 327 4.59 2.02 39.29
N SER A 328 4.38 2.04 37.97
CA SER A 328 3.10 2.29 37.31
C SER A 328 2.67 1.07 36.49
N TRP A 329 1.47 0.56 36.75
CA TRP A 329 0.89 -0.57 36.01
C TRP A 329 0.67 -0.26 34.53
N TRP A 330 0.38 1.01 34.21
CA TRP A 330 0.20 1.46 32.84
C TRP A 330 1.51 1.38 32.04
N ASP A 331 2.59 1.91 32.63
CA ASP A 331 3.91 1.92 31.98
C ASP A 331 4.50 0.51 31.90
N THR A 332 4.24 -0.31 32.91
CA THR A 332 4.60 -1.73 32.91
C THR A 332 3.84 -2.50 31.83
N GLY A 333 2.53 -2.28 31.69
CA GLY A 333 1.72 -2.90 30.65
C GLY A 333 2.17 -2.52 29.24
N LEU A 334 2.46 -1.24 29.01
CA LEU A 334 3.04 -0.76 27.75
C LEU A 334 4.43 -1.35 27.50
N GLY A 335 5.26 -1.45 28.53
CA GLY A 335 6.58 -2.08 28.45
C GLY A 335 6.49 -3.55 28.02
N ILE A 336 5.59 -4.31 28.64
CA ILE A 336 5.32 -5.72 28.26
C ILE A 336 4.84 -5.79 26.81
N LEU A 337 3.91 -4.93 26.39
CA LEU A 337 3.43 -4.89 25.01
C LEU A 337 4.57 -4.60 24.02
N CYS A 338 5.42 -3.61 24.31
CA CYS A 338 6.59 -3.30 23.49
C CYS A 338 7.57 -4.48 23.42
N LEU A 339 7.82 -5.17 24.53
CA LEU A 339 8.66 -6.38 24.54
C LEU A 339 8.04 -7.50 23.69
N LEU A 340 6.73 -7.74 23.79
CA LEU A 340 6.03 -8.71 22.95
C LEU A 340 6.13 -8.35 21.46
N LEU A 341 6.00 -7.07 21.12
CA LEU A 341 6.17 -6.58 19.74
C LEU A 341 7.61 -6.76 19.26
N ILE A 342 8.62 -6.44 20.08
CA ILE A 342 10.03 -6.68 19.75
C ILE A 342 10.28 -8.16 19.50
N VAL A 343 9.81 -9.04 20.39
CA VAL A 343 9.95 -10.50 20.22
C VAL A 343 9.24 -10.94 18.94
N TYR A 344 8.03 -10.46 18.68
CA TYR A 344 7.29 -10.75 17.47
C TYR A 344 8.07 -10.37 16.19
N TYR A 345 8.57 -9.14 16.09
CA TYR A 345 9.34 -8.69 14.94
C TYR A 345 10.72 -9.36 14.85
N ALA A 346 11.36 -9.66 15.98
CA ALA A 346 12.62 -10.40 16.02
C ALA A 346 12.44 -11.85 15.54
N THR A 347 11.36 -12.52 15.91
CA THR A 347 11.09 -13.88 15.42
C THR A 347 10.88 -13.91 13.90
N ARG A 348 10.38 -12.82 13.30
CA ARG A 348 10.27 -12.67 11.84
C ARG A 348 11.61 -12.44 11.13
N LEU A 349 12.69 -12.19 11.88
CA LEU A 349 14.05 -12.13 11.36
C LEU A 349 14.78 -13.48 11.44
N LEU A 350 14.17 -14.50 12.07
CA LEU A 350 14.74 -15.85 12.09
C LEU A 350 14.92 -16.36 10.65
N PRO A 351 16.07 -16.99 10.32
CA PRO A 351 16.37 -17.42 8.95
C PRO A 351 15.25 -18.24 8.30
N SER A 352 14.70 -19.22 9.03
CA SER A 352 13.64 -20.10 8.53
C SER A 352 12.36 -19.34 8.14
N LYS A 353 11.91 -18.41 8.98
CA LYS A 353 10.70 -17.61 8.70
C LYS A 353 10.96 -16.59 7.61
N LEU A 354 12.16 -16.02 7.59
CA LEU A 354 12.54 -15.03 6.59
C LEU A 354 12.64 -15.67 5.20
N ASP A 355 13.23 -16.86 5.09
CA ASP A 355 13.38 -17.58 3.83
C ASP A 355 12.01 -18.03 3.30
N ALA A 356 11.13 -18.54 4.16
CA ALA A 356 9.75 -18.87 3.77
C ALA A 356 8.99 -17.65 3.22
N GLN A 357 9.11 -16.48 3.86
CA GLN A 357 8.48 -15.24 3.40
C GLN A 357 9.07 -14.72 2.10
N VAL A 358 10.38 -14.89 1.89
CA VAL A 358 11.04 -14.51 0.64
C VAL A 358 10.61 -15.44 -0.49
N GLN A 359 10.51 -16.75 -0.25
CA GLN A 359 10.03 -17.73 -1.22
C GLN A 359 8.57 -17.47 -1.62
N GLU A 360 7.70 -17.22 -0.64
CA GLU A 360 6.29 -16.87 -0.89
C GLU A 360 6.20 -15.61 -1.78
N LYS A 361 6.97 -14.57 -1.43
CA LYS A 361 6.99 -13.35 -2.23
C LYS A 361 7.60 -13.55 -3.62
N GLN A 362 8.64 -14.36 -3.73
CA GLN A 362 9.27 -14.68 -5.01
C GLN A 362 8.29 -15.41 -5.92
N LEU A 363 7.56 -16.39 -5.41
CA LEU A 363 6.53 -17.12 -6.15
C LEU A 363 5.42 -16.17 -6.64
N VAL A 364 4.98 -15.25 -5.79
CA VAL A 364 3.99 -14.24 -6.19
C VAL A 364 4.50 -13.37 -7.34
N LEU A 365 5.76 -12.92 -7.27
CA LEU A 365 6.37 -12.11 -8.31
C LEU A 365 6.64 -12.90 -9.59
N GLN A 366 7.02 -14.18 -9.50
CA GLN A 366 7.17 -15.08 -10.65
C GLN A 366 5.84 -15.23 -11.38
N GLN A 367 4.76 -15.49 -10.66
CA GLN A 367 3.42 -15.59 -11.26
C GLN A 367 3.00 -14.30 -11.96
N SER A 368 3.32 -13.13 -11.40
CA SER A 368 3.08 -11.84 -12.06
C SER A 368 3.96 -11.66 -13.31
N ALA A 369 5.22 -12.09 -13.26
CA ALA A 369 6.14 -12.04 -14.41
C ALA A 369 5.67 -12.96 -15.55
N ASP A 370 5.25 -14.18 -15.22
CA ASP A 370 4.74 -15.17 -16.18
C ASP A 370 3.45 -14.66 -16.84
N ALA A 371 2.54 -14.05 -16.05
CA ALA A 371 1.32 -13.43 -16.58
C ALA A 371 1.66 -12.32 -17.59
N VAL A 372 2.62 -11.45 -17.28
CA VAL A 372 3.04 -10.38 -18.20
C VAL A 372 3.70 -10.95 -19.46
N ALA A 373 4.57 -11.96 -19.32
CA ALA A 373 5.21 -12.61 -20.47
C ALA A 373 4.19 -13.25 -21.42
N SER A 374 3.19 -13.95 -20.88
CA SER A 374 2.12 -14.55 -21.67
C SER A 374 1.27 -13.54 -22.45
N MET A 375 1.17 -12.30 -21.97
CA MET A 375 0.47 -11.23 -22.69
C MET A 375 1.31 -10.66 -23.84
N GLN A 376 2.63 -10.63 -23.71
CA GLN A 376 3.52 -10.16 -24.76
C GLN A 376 3.60 -11.14 -25.93
N ASP A 377 3.58 -12.46 -25.66
CA ASP A 377 3.61 -13.48 -26.72
C ASP A 377 2.32 -13.55 -27.56
N ASN A 378 1.22 -12.97 -27.08
CA ASN A 378 -0.08 -12.98 -27.75
C ASN A 378 -0.38 -11.70 -28.58
N ILE A 379 0.58 -10.76 -28.65
CA ILE A 379 0.51 -9.51 -29.44
C ILE A 379 1.46 -9.65 -30.64
#